data_AF-A0A939L8V0-F1
#
_entry.id   AF-A0A939L8V0-F1
#
_cell.length_a   1.000
_cell.length_b   1.000
_cell.length_c   1.000
_cell.angle_alpha   90.00
_cell.angle_beta   90.00
_cell.angle_gamma   90.00
#
_symmetry.space_group_name_H-M   'P 1'
#
loop_
_entity.id
_entity.type
_entity.pdbx_description
1 polymer ?
#
loop_
_entity_poly.entity_id
_entity_poly.type
_entity_poly.pdbx_seq_one_letter_code
_entity_poly.pdbx_strand_id
1 'polypeptide(L)'
;MTEDEPTDDISEIEAQIEELAESAERSRRIILGSKVAIAGGFVLLFAALLGLFSSGETAALGSIALVLGGIVSLGSNVSTLRQTEAAISSAEARRARLIGNIDLRLVHDAPLKLM
;
A
#
# COMPACT_ATOMS: atom_id res chain seq x y z
N MET A 1 16.63 28.20 21.07
CA MET A 1 15.47 27.36 20.78
C MET A 1 15.87 26.35 19.70
N THR A 2 16.82 25.45 19.96
CA THR A 2 17.46 24.60 18.93
C THR A 2 17.65 23.16 19.43
N GLU A 3 16.71 22.67 20.24
CA GLU A 3 16.64 21.25 20.64
C GLU A 3 15.56 20.48 19.85
N ASP A 4 14.71 21.16 19.06
CA ASP A 4 13.59 20.54 18.32
C ASP A 4 13.89 20.17 16.86
N GLU A 5 14.93 20.73 16.23
CA GLU A 5 15.17 20.56 14.78
C GLU A 5 15.33 19.09 14.31
N PRO A 6 16.11 18.21 14.98
CA PRO A 6 16.18 16.81 14.58
C PRO A 6 14.89 16.03 14.88
N THR A 7 14.10 16.45 15.87
CA THR A 7 12.83 15.81 16.24
C THR A 7 11.71 16.20 15.27
N ASP A 8 11.69 17.45 14.81
CA ASP A 8 10.78 17.95 13.79
C ASP A 8 11.04 17.25 12.44
N ASP A 9 12.30 17.13 12.02
CA ASP A 9 12.70 16.39 10.81
C ASP A 9 12.26 14.92 10.85
N ILE A 10 12.39 14.27 12.01
CA ILE A 10 11.92 12.89 12.21
C ILE A 10 10.40 12.82 12.13
N SER A 11 9.70 13.77 12.76
CA SER A 11 8.23 13.83 12.76
C SER A 11 7.65 14.02 11.35
N GLU A 12 8.29 14.84 10.51
CA GLU A 12 7.90 15.00 9.11
C GLU A 12 8.08 13.70 8.31
N ILE A 13 9.21 13.00 8.52
CA ILE A 13 9.46 11.71 7.86
C ILE A 13 8.43 10.65 8.31
N GLU A 14 8.07 10.62 9.59
CA GLU A 14 7.03 9.71 10.10
C GLU A 14 5.67 10.00 9.48
N ALA A 15 5.28 11.28 9.36
CA ALA A 15 4.05 11.67 8.67
C ALA A 15 4.06 11.24 7.19
N GLN A 16 5.19 11.39 6.50
CA GLN A 16 5.35 10.92 5.12
C GLN A 16 5.24 9.39 5.01
N ILE A 17 5.82 8.63 5.94
CA ILE A 17 5.72 7.16 5.95
C ILE A 17 4.26 6.74 6.13
N GLU A 18 3.52 7.38 7.02
CA GLU A 18 2.10 7.09 7.26
C GLU A 18 1.26 7.34 6.00
N GLU A 19 1.46 8.46 5.31
CA GLU A 19 0.77 8.77 4.05
C GLU A 19 1.08 7.72 2.96
N LEU A 20 2.36 7.35 2.83
CA LEU A 20 2.77 6.32 1.88
C LEU A 20 2.17 4.95 2.24
N ALA A 21 2.10 4.60 3.53
CA ALA A 21 1.51 3.36 4.00
C ALA A 21 0.01 3.30 3.66
N GLU A 22 -0.73 4.41 3.84
CA GLU A 22 -2.13 4.48 3.43
C GLU A 22 -2.30 4.26 1.92
N SER A 23 -1.42 4.86 1.10
CA SER A 23 -1.43 4.67 -0.35
C SER A 23 -1.15 3.22 -0.76
N ALA A 24 -0.21 2.55 -0.09
CA ALA A 24 0.12 1.15 -0.29
C ALA A 24 -1.06 0.24 0.08
N GLU A 25 -1.73 0.50 1.20
CA GLU A 25 -2.91 -0.22 1.65
C GLU A 25 -4.06 -0.10 0.64
N ARG A 26 -4.26 1.10 0.08
CA ARG A 26 -5.24 1.34 -0.98
C ARG A 26 -4.92 0.52 -2.24
N SER A 27 -3.67 0.50 -2.69
CA SER A 27 -3.25 -0.33 -3.82
C SER A 27 -3.48 -1.82 -3.56
N ARG A 28 -3.21 -2.34 -2.35
CA ARG A 28 -3.50 -3.74 -1.97
C ARG A 28 -4.99 -4.07 -2.09
N ARG A 29 -5.87 -3.17 -1.63
CA ARG A 29 -7.33 -3.35 -1.75
C ARG A 29 -7.77 -3.39 -3.20
N ILE A 30 -7.24 -2.50 -4.05
CA ILE A 30 -7.57 -2.49 -5.47
C ILE A 30 -7.07 -3.78 -6.16
N ILE A 31 -5.85 -4.23 -5.88
CA ILE A 31 -5.29 -5.50 -6.39
C ILE A 31 -6.22 -6.68 -6.09
N LEU A 32 -6.77 -6.76 -4.88
CA LEU A 32 -7.75 -7.80 -4.52
C LEU A 32 -9.03 -7.68 -5.36
N GLY A 33 -9.58 -6.47 -5.48
CA GLY A 33 -10.73 -6.19 -6.33
C GLY A 33 -10.50 -6.57 -7.80
N SER A 34 -9.33 -6.24 -8.35
CA SER A 34 -8.94 -6.59 -9.71
C SER A 34 -8.89 -8.10 -9.93
N LYS A 35 -8.36 -8.88 -8.97
CA LYS A 35 -8.36 -10.35 -9.05
C LYS A 35 -9.77 -10.92 -9.06
N VAL A 36 -10.66 -10.40 -8.22
CA VAL A 36 -12.08 -10.80 -8.19
C VAL A 36 -12.76 -10.46 -9.52
N ALA A 37 -12.51 -9.27 -10.07
CA ALA A 37 -13.03 -8.88 -11.38
C ALA A 37 -12.55 -9.83 -12.49
N ILE A 38 -11.26 -10.17 -12.53
CA ILE A 38 -10.71 -11.12 -13.51
C ILE A 38 -11.40 -12.49 -13.39
N ALA A 39 -11.46 -13.05 -12.18
CA ALA A 39 -12.07 -14.34 -11.95
C ALA A 39 -13.56 -14.34 -12.31
N GLY A 40 -14.30 -13.31 -11.87
CA GLY A 40 -15.71 -13.11 -12.19
C GLY A 40 -15.94 -12.98 -13.70
N GLY A 41 -15.05 -12.28 -14.41
CA GLY A 41 -15.14 -12.11 -15.86
C GLY A 41 -14.94 -13.42 -16.61
N PHE A 42 -13.99 -14.26 -16.19
CA PHE A 42 -13.87 -15.61 -16.76
C PHE A 42 -15.11 -16.46 -16.48
N VAL A 43 -15.63 -16.45 -15.26
CA VAL A 43 -16.85 -17.20 -14.91
C VAL A 43 -18.05 -16.75 -15.75
N LEU A 44 -18.25 -15.43 -15.89
CA LEU A 44 -19.31 -14.87 -16.72
C LEU A 44 -19.14 -15.23 -18.21
N LEU A 45 -17.90 -15.19 -18.72
CA LEU A 45 -17.61 -15.58 -20.10
C LEU A 45 -17.96 -17.04 -20.35
N PHE A 46 -17.56 -17.95 -19.46
CA PHE A 46 -17.92 -19.36 -19.56
C PHE A 46 -19.44 -19.59 -19.52
N ALA A 47 -20.15 -18.90 -18.63
CA ALA A 47 -21.60 -18.99 -18.54
C ALA A 47 -22.30 -18.44 -19.81
N ALA A 48 -21.78 -17.37 -20.41
CA ALA A 48 -22.26 -16.83 -21.68
C ALA A 48 -22.04 -17.82 -22.84
N LEU A 49 -20.87 -18.46 -22.91
CA LEU A 49 -20.55 -19.47 -23.93
C LEU A 49 -21.43 -20.73 -23.81
N LEU A 50 -21.83 -21.10 -22.60
CA LEU A 50 -22.76 -22.21 -22.35
C LEU A 50 -24.23 -21.83 -22.58
N GLY A 51 -24.53 -20.57 -22.95
CA GLY A 51 -25.88 -20.11 -23.25
C GLY A 51 -26.78 -19.86 -22.04
N LEU A 52 -26.20 -19.67 -20.84
CA LEU A 52 -26.98 -19.41 -19.62
C LEU A 52 -27.63 -18.01 -19.59
N PHE A 53 -27.30 -17.14 -20.56
CA PHE A 53 -27.86 -15.79 -20.68
C PHE A 53 -28.61 -15.64 -22.01
N SER A 54 -29.81 -15.03 -21.96
CA SER A 54 -30.59 -14.69 -23.17
C SER A 54 -29.92 -13.60 -24.02
N SER A 55 -28.99 -12.84 -23.44
CA SER A 55 -28.22 -11.78 -24.08
C SER A 55 -26.74 -12.15 -24.21
N GLY A 56 -26.44 -13.27 -24.88
CA GLY A 56 -25.10 -13.85 -24.94
C GLY A 56 -24.00 -12.92 -25.47
N GLU A 57 -24.28 -12.13 -26.51
CA GLU A 57 -23.28 -11.21 -27.10
C GLU A 57 -22.87 -10.09 -26.15
N THR A 58 -23.84 -9.42 -25.50
CA THR A 58 -23.55 -8.34 -24.55
C THR A 58 -22.88 -8.88 -23.28
N ALA A 59 -23.28 -10.07 -22.82
CA ALA A 59 -22.64 -10.74 -21.68
C ALA A 59 -21.19 -11.12 -21.99
N ALA A 60 -20.90 -11.63 -23.18
CA ALA A 60 -19.53 -11.97 -23.60
C ALA A 60 -18.65 -10.71 -23.69
N LEU A 61 -19.14 -9.64 -24.32
CA LEU A 61 -18.43 -8.36 -24.42
C LEU A 61 -18.16 -7.75 -23.05
N GLY A 62 -19.17 -7.73 -22.16
CA GLY A 62 -19.02 -7.26 -20.78
C GLY A 62 -18.00 -8.08 -19.99
N SER A 63 -17.98 -9.40 -20.17
CA SER A 63 -17.01 -10.29 -19.52
C SER A 63 -15.57 -10.01 -19.96
N ILE A 64 -15.35 -9.82 -21.27
CA ILE A 64 -14.03 -9.47 -21.81
C ILE A 64 -13.58 -8.11 -21.28
N ALA A 65 -14.47 -7.11 -21.29
CA ALA A 65 -14.17 -5.77 -20.76
C ALA A 65 -13.81 -5.83 -19.27
N LEU A 66 -14.53 -6.64 -18.47
CA LEU A 66 -14.26 -6.84 -17.05
C LEU A 66 -12.89 -7.51 -16.81
N VAL A 67 -12.54 -8.54 -17.59
CA VAL A 67 -11.23 -9.21 -17.51
C VAL A 67 -10.10 -8.25 -17.86
N LEU A 68 -10.20 -7.56 -19.00
CA LEU A 68 -9.17 -6.62 -19.45
C LEU A 68 -9.00 -5.45 -18.48
N GLY A 69 -10.10 -4.87 -18.02
CA GLY A 69 -10.09 -3.82 -17.00
C GLY A 69 -9.47 -4.28 -15.70
N GLY A 70 -9.77 -5.50 -15.27
CA GLY A 70 -9.16 -6.14 -14.10
C GLY A 70 -7.64 -6.32 -14.27
N ILE A 71 -7.17 -6.84 -15.42
CA ILE A 71 -5.73 -7.05 -15.67
C ILE A 71 -4.95 -5.73 -15.66
N VAL A 72 -5.45 -4.71 -16.37
CA VAL A 72 -4.80 -3.40 -16.43
C VAL A 72 -4.76 -2.76 -15.03
N SER A 73 -5.88 -2.78 -14.30
CA SER A 73 -5.96 -2.27 -12.94
C SER A 73 -5.00 -3.00 -11.99
N LEU A 74 -4.91 -4.33 -12.08
CA LEU A 74 -3.99 -5.14 -11.30
C LEU A 74 -2.53 -4.73 -11.54
N GLY A 75 -2.12 -4.62 -12.80
CA GLY A 75 -0.76 -4.25 -13.18
C GLY A 75 -0.34 -2.89 -12.65
N SER A 76 -1.17 -1.86 -12.87
CA SER A 76 -0.90 -0.50 -12.40
C SER A 76 -0.76 -0.44 -10.89
N ASN A 77 -1.68 -1.07 -10.15
CA ASN A 77 -1.64 -1.04 -8.68
C ASN A 77 -0.49 -1.85 -8.07
N VAL A 78 -0.06 -2.95 -8.72
CA VAL A 78 1.14 -3.68 -8.30
C VAL A 78 2.40 -2.82 -8.49
N SER A 79 2.49 -2.09 -9.59
CA SER A 79 3.61 -1.16 -9.81
C SER A 79 3.61 -0.04 -8.78
N THR A 80 2.45 0.58 -8.52
CA THR A 80 2.31 1.62 -7.49
C THR A 80 2.70 1.09 -6.11
N LEU A 81 2.21 -0.10 -5.72
CA LEU A 81 2.55 -0.70 -4.43
C LEU A 81 4.06 -0.90 -4.25
N ARG A 82 4.76 -1.39 -5.28
CA ARG A 82 6.22 -1.56 -5.22
C ARG A 82 6.96 -0.23 -5.11
N GLN A 83 6.49 0.80 -5.81
CA GLN A 83 7.09 2.12 -5.75
C GLN A 83 6.89 2.76 -4.37
N THR A 84 5.69 2.63 -3.78
CA THR A 84 5.40 3.17 -2.44
C THR A 84 6.15 2.40 -1.35
N GLU A 85 6.25 1.07 -1.43
CA GLU A 85 7.09 0.27 -0.52
C GLU A 85 8.58 0.66 -0.60
N ALA A 86 9.10 0.91 -1.80
CA ALA A 86 10.47 1.39 -1.97
C ALA A 86 10.66 2.79 -1.37
N ALA A 87 9.67 3.68 -1.53
CA ALA A 87 9.69 5.01 -0.94
C ALA A 87 9.67 4.95 0.60
N ILE A 88 8.81 4.10 1.19
CA ILE A 88 8.75 3.85 2.64
C ILE A 88 10.12 3.38 3.14
N SER A 89 10.71 2.37 2.50
CA SER A 89 12.04 1.87 2.89
C SER A 89 13.12 2.96 2.83
N SER A 90 13.06 3.85 1.84
CA SER A 90 14.00 4.97 1.73
C SER A 90 13.82 6.00 2.86
N ALA A 91 12.58 6.27 3.25
CA ALA A 91 12.22 7.18 4.33
C ALA A 91 12.62 6.59 5.70
N GLU A 92 12.36 5.30 5.94
CA GLU A 92 12.82 4.58 7.14
C GLU A 92 14.35 4.60 7.27
N ALA A 93 15.08 4.41 6.16
CA ALA A 93 16.54 4.51 6.16
C ALA A 93 17.02 5.93 6.49
N ARG A 94 16.30 6.97 6.03
CA ARG A 94 16.59 8.37 6.40
C ARG A 94 16.33 8.61 7.89
N ARG A 95 15.18 8.14 8.41
CA ARG A 95 14.83 8.23 9.83
C ARG A 95 15.89 7.56 10.70
N ALA A 96 16.30 6.35 10.34
CA ALA A 96 17.34 5.61 11.06
C ALA A 96 18.69 6.35 11.09
N ARG A 97 19.08 6.99 9.98
CA ARG A 97 20.30 7.82 9.93
C ARG A 97 20.19 9.05 10.82
N LEU A 98 19.05 9.74 10.84
CA LEU A 98 18.84 10.89 11.70
C LEU A 98 18.91 10.50 13.17
N ILE A 99 18.19 9.45 13.57
CA ILE A 99 18.23 8.91 14.94
C ILE A 99 19.66 8.53 15.33
N GLY A 100 20.40 7.87 14.44
CA GLY A 100 21.79 7.50 14.68
C GLY A 100 22.76 8.68 14.89
N ASN A 101 22.39 9.88 14.43
CA ASN A 101 23.18 11.10 14.59
C ASN A 101 22.76 11.93 15.82
N ILE A 102 21.70 11.54 16.54
CA ILE A 102 21.28 12.24 17.76
C ILE A 102 22.25 11.90 18.90
N ASP A 103 22.79 12.94 19.56
CA ASP A 103 23.65 12.78 20.73
C ASP A 103 22.80 12.47 21.97
N LEU A 104 22.63 11.17 22.25
CA LEU A 104 21.77 10.70 23.33
C LEU A 104 22.42 10.92 24.69
N ARG A 105 21.79 11.74 25.55
CA ARG A 105 22.24 11.94 26.93
C ARG A 105 21.85 10.74 27.80
N LEU A 106 22.84 10.06 28.37
CA LEU A 106 22.63 8.94 29.29
C LEU A 106 22.01 9.43 30.60
N VAL A 107 20.75 9.06 30.88
CA VAL A 107 20.07 9.35 32.16
C VAL A 107 20.13 8.09 33.02
N HIS A 108 20.73 8.20 34.21
CA HIS A 108 20.84 7.09 35.15
C HIS A 108 19.52 6.96 35.94
N ASP A 109 19.06 5.73 36.17
CA ASP A 109 17.90 5.47 37.01
C ASP A 109 18.14 5.97 38.44
N ALA A 110 17.15 6.66 39.00
CA ALA A 110 17.19 7.11 40.39
C ALA A 110 17.16 5.88 41.32
N PRO A 111 17.96 5.84 42.40
CA PRO A 111 17.96 4.70 43.32
C PRO A 111 16.57 4.52 43.90
N LEU A 112 15.98 3.35 43.60
CA LEU A 112 14.73 2.89 44.20
C LEU A 112 14.89 2.95 45.72
N LYS A 113 14.20 3.89 46.37
CA LYS A 113 14.06 3.95 47.83
C LYS A 113 13.29 2.70 48.26
N LEU A 114 14.01 1.63 48.58
CA LEU A 114 13.46 0.53 49.38
C LEU A 114 13.16 1.09 50.76
N MET A 115 11.87 1.32 51.03
CA MET A 115 11.31 1.49 52.38
C MET A 115 10.84 0.14 52.89
#